data_AF-A0A1D8TP08-F1
#
_entry.id   AF-A0A1D8TP08-F1
#
_cell.length_a   1.000
_cell.length_b   1.000
_cell.length_c   1.000
_cell.angle_alpha   90.00
_cell.angle_beta   90.00
_cell.angle_gamma   90.00
#
_symmetry.space_group_name_H-M   'P 1'
#
loop_
_entity.id
_entity.type
_entity.pdbx_description
1 polymer ?
#
loop_
_entity_poly.entity_id
_entity_poly.type
_entity_poly.pdbx_seq_one_letter_code
_entity_poly.pdbx_strand_id
1 'polypeptide(L)'
;MEATPAERIFESPICDRLPLKSWSQGRVTLLGDAAHPMAPALAQGANSTFEDAYELALCCCQASSLEEALARYEQRRITRTQLMPTRSALAKMGDNATDREAANQQMQEQSQMSREEFEDWVFNYKPEVKFDYNYYSLYKQELL
;
A
#
# COMPACT_ATOMS: atom_id res chain seq x y z
N MET A 1 -36.00 -6.90 -14.97
CA MET A 1 -34.89 -7.26 -14.07
C MET A 1 -35.51 -7.67 -12.75
N GLU A 2 -35.12 -8.82 -12.22
CA GLU A 2 -35.59 -9.32 -10.91
C GLU A 2 -34.80 -8.62 -9.79
N ALA A 3 -35.43 -8.39 -8.64
CA ALA A 3 -34.77 -7.75 -7.50
C ALA A 3 -33.74 -8.70 -6.84
N THR A 4 -32.67 -8.14 -6.28
CA THR A 4 -31.70 -8.92 -5.50
C THR A 4 -32.36 -9.46 -4.24
N PRO A 5 -32.31 -10.79 -3.96
CA PRO A 5 -32.86 -11.37 -2.74
C PRO A 5 -32.20 -10.79 -1.48
N ALA A 6 -32.98 -10.57 -0.42
CA ALA A 6 -32.52 -9.92 0.81
C ALA A 6 -31.36 -10.67 1.47
N GLU A 7 -31.36 -12.00 1.42
CA GLU A 7 -30.31 -12.87 1.94
C GLU A 7 -28.97 -12.76 1.19
N ARG A 8 -28.93 -12.04 0.06
CA ARG A 8 -27.71 -11.74 -0.72
C ARG A 8 -27.24 -10.29 -0.56
N ILE A 9 -27.92 -9.48 0.24
CA ILE A 9 -27.54 -8.11 0.53
C ILE A 9 -26.71 -8.12 1.82
N PHE A 10 -25.46 -7.68 1.72
CA PHE A 10 -24.54 -7.59 2.84
C PHE A 10 -24.25 -6.12 3.15
N GLU A 11 -24.51 -5.71 4.38
CA GLU A 11 -24.15 -4.41 4.90
C GLU A 11 -22.91 -4.55 5.79
N SER A 12 -21.79 -3.98 5.35
CA SER A 12 -20.54 -3.98 6.12
C SER A 12 -20.11 -2.54 6.38
N PRO A 13 -19.74 -2.18 7.62
CA PRO A 13 -19.25 -0.84 7.90
C PRO A 13 -17.90 -0.60 7.22
N ILE A 14 -17.69 0.61 6.71
CA ILE A 14 -16.37 1.03 6.22
C ILE A 14 -15.51 1.38 7.43
N CYS A 15 -14.60 0.46 7.77
CA CYS A 15 -13.66 0.62 8.86
C CYS A 15 -12.29 1.01 8.33
N ASP A 16 -11.88 2.25 8.58
CA ASP A 16 -10.53 2.74 8.28
C ASP A 16 -9.68 2.86 9.56
N ARG A 17 -8.35 2.85 9.44
CA ARG A 17 -7.42 3.02 10.57
C ARG A 17 -6.27 3.93 10.21
N LEU A 18 -5.59 4.44 11.24
CA LEU A 18 -4.40 5.25 11.02
C LEU A 18 -3.28 4.44 10.35
N PRO A 19 -2.49 5.05 9.46
CA PRO A 19 -1.31 4.40 8.89
C PRO A 19 -0.37 3.92 9.99
N LEU A 20 0.16 2.70 9.85
CA LEU A 20 1.20 2.21 10.75
C LEU A 20 2.53 2.90 10.41
N LYS A 21 3.33 3.18 11.45
CA LYS A 21 4.67 3.75 11.30
C LYS A 21 5.75 2.70 10.96
N SER A 22 5.47 1.43 11.23
CA SER A 22 6.32 0.29 10.89
C SER A 22 5.47 -0.94 10.64
N TRP A 23 5.90 -1.78 9.69
CA TRP A 23 5.23 -2.98 9.23
C TRP A 23 6.02 -4.25 9.56
N SER A 24 7.31 -4.12 9.88
CA SER A 24 8.25 -5.24 9.91
C SER A 24 8.86 -5.42 11.29
N GLN A 25 8.97 -6.67 11.72
CA GLN A 25 9.66 -7.05 12.94
C GLN A 25 10.39 -8.38 12.74
N GLY A 26 11.72 -8.34 12.84
CA GLY A 26 12.57 -9.50 12.60
C GLY A 26 12.42 -10.02 11.17
N ARG A 27 11.78 -11.18 11.01
CA ARG A 27 11.59 -11.85 9.70
C ARG A 27 10.15 -11.78 9.19
N VAL A 28 9.31 -10.94 9.80
CA VAL A 28 7.89 -10.81 9.50
C VAL A 28 7.62 -9.39 9.02
N THR A 29 6.77 -9.24 8.00
CA THR A 29 6.27 -7.94 7.52
C THR A 29 4.78 -8.03 7.18
N LEU A 30 4.09 -6.89 7.22
CA LEU A 30 2.67 -6.76 6.87
C LEU A 30 2.52 -6.32 5.40
N LEU A 31 1.42 -6.71 4.76
CA LEU A 31 1.02 -6.25 3.42
C LEU A 31 -0.51 -6.21 3.29
N GLY A 32 -1.03 -5.51 2.27
CA GLY A 32 -2.48 -5.37 2.03
C GLY A 32 -3.24 -4.79 3.23
N ASP A 33 -4.46 -5.26 3.49
CA ASP A 33 -5.30 -4.74 4.59
C ASP A 33 -4.66 -4.89 5.99
N ALA A 34 -3.72 -5.82 6.17
CA ALA A 34 -2.97 -5.92 7.42
C ALA A 34 -2.05 -4.71 7.63
N ALA A 35 -1.53 -4.11 6.54
CA ALA A 35 -0.61 -2.97 6.53
C ALA A 35 -1.29 -1.62 6.26
N HIS A 36 -2.29 -1.58 5.37
CA HIS A 36 -2.95 -0.36 4.90
C HIS A 36 -4.39 -0.65 4.44
N PRO A 37 -5.35 -0.91 5.34
CA PRO A 37 -6.73 -1.05 4.93
C PRO A 37 -7.22 0.27 4.34
N MET A 38 -7.94 0.20 3.22
CA MET A 38 -8.42 1.37 2.50
C MET A 38 -9.93 1.29 2.31
N ALA A 39 -10.61 2.43 2.30
CA ALA A 39 -12.00 2.44 1.87
C ALA A 39 -12.12 2.03 0.39
N PRO A 40 -13.20 1.36 -0.01
CA PRO A 40 -13.36 0.84 -1.37
C PRO A 40 -13.53 1.93 -2.46
N ALA A 41 -13.57 3.21 -2.08
CA ALA A 41 -13.94 4.32 -2.96
C ALA A 41 -13.05 4.49 -4.22
N LEU A 42 -11.75 4.15 -4.13
CA LEU A 42 -10.81 4.26 -5.26
C LEU A 42 -10.54 2.94 -5.97
N ALA A 43 -11.14 1.83 -5.51
CA ALA A 43 -10.82 0.47 -5.97
C ALA A 43 -9.30 0.13 -5.93
N GLN A 44 -8.53 0.79 -5.07
CA GLN A 44 -7.07 0.65 -5.02
C GLN A 44 -6.57 -0.39 -4.01
N GLY A 45 -7.38 -0.86 -3.05
CA GLY A 45 -6.90 -1.81 -2.03
C GLY A 45 -6.25 -3.07 -2.61
N ALA A 46 -6.89 -3.69 -3.60
CA ALA A 46 -6.33 -4.85 -4.29
C ALA A 46 -5.10 -4.49 -5.13
N ASN A 47 -5.14 -3.38 -5.86
CA ASN A 47 -4.03 -2.93 -6.70
C ASN A 47 -2.78 -2.63 -5.85
N SER A 48 -2.94 -1.91 -4.74
CA SER A 48 -1.86 -1.64 -3.78
C SER A 48 -1.32 -2.91 -3.14
N THR A 49 -2.15 -3.91 -2.89
CA THR A 49 -1.70 -5.22 -2.40
C THR A 49 -0.84 -5.94 -3.45
N PHE A 50 -1.18 -5.86 -4.74
CA PHE A 50 -0.33 -6.40 -5.80
C PHE A 50 1.00 -5.62 -5.95
N GLU A 51 0.97 -4.30 -5.83
CA GLU A 51 2.18 -3.48 -5.77
C GLU A 51 3.07 -3.88 -4.59
N ASP A 52 2.50 -4.18 -3.41
CA ASP A 52 3.26 -4.66 -2.26
C ASP A 52 3.96 -5.98 -2.55
N ALA A 53 3.24 -6.97 -3.08
CA ALA A 53 3.80 -8.28 -3.39
C ALA A 53 4.97 -8.17 -4.37
N TYR A 54 4.83 -7.29 -5.37
CA TYR A 54 5.88 -7.00 -6.33
C TYR A 54 7.11 -6.35 -5.69
N GLU A 55 6.94 -5.27 -4.91
CA GLU A 55 8.05 -4.57 -4.25
C GLU A 55 8.73 -5.45 -3.19
N LEU A 56 7.99 -6.26 -2.45
CA LEU A 56 8.56 -7.20 -1.49
C LEU A 56 9.45 -8.22 -2.19
N ALA A 57 8.97 -8.80 -3.29
CA ALA A 57 9.77 -9.74 -4.09
C ALA A 57 11.03 -9.08 -4.63
N LEU A 58 10.90 -7.86 -5.18
CA LEU A 58 12.03 -7.09 -5.70
C LEU A 58 13.08 -6.80 -4.62
N CYS A 59 12.66 -6.33 -3.45
CA CYS A 59 13.55 -6.03 -2.33
C CYS A 59 14.27 -7.29 -1.85
N CYS A 60 13.57 -8.42 -1.77
CA CYS A 60 14.17 -9.72 -1.43
C CYS A 60 15.22 -10.19 -2.45
N CYS A 61 15.01 -9.93 -3.75
CA CYS A 61 15.97 -10.31 -4.79
C CYS A 61 17.22 -9.41 -4.81
N GLN A 62 17.12 -8.15 -4.39
CA GLN A 62 18.19 -7.15 -4.54
C GLN A 62 18.98 -6.86 -3.26
N ALA A 63 18.41 -7.18 -2.09
CA ALA A 63 19.07 -6.91 -0.81
C ALA A 63 20.11 -7.97 -0.47
N SER A 64 21.10 -7.57 0.32
CA SER A 64 22.16 -8.47 0.82
C SER A 64 21.69 -9.29 2.02
N SER A 65 20.54 -8.94 2.62
CA SER A 65 19.94 -9.64 3.75
C SER A 65 18.42 -9.45 3.78
N LEU A 66 17.72 -10.35 4.49
CA LEU A 66 16.27 -10.22 4.70
C LEU A 66 15.91 -8.94 5.48
N GLU A 67 16.71 -8.57 6.47
CA GLU A 67 16.48 -7.35 7.26
C GLU A 67 16.53 -6.10 6.38
N GLU A 68 17.52 -6.03 5.49
CA GLU A 68 17.61 -4.95 4.50
C GLU A 68 16.45 -4.98 3.50
N ALA A 69 16.03 -6.17 3.04
CA ALA A 69 14.89 -6.30 2.14
C ALA A 69 13.60 -5.76 2.78
N LEU A 70 13.30 -6.18 4.01
CA LEU A 70 12.09 -5.76 4.72
C LEU A 70 12.11 -4.27 5.05
N ALA A 71 13.26 -3.71 5.45
CA ALA A 71 13.40 -2.28 5.70
C ALA A 71 13.15 -1.44 4.43
N ARG A 72 13.70 -1.86 3.28
CA ARG A 72 13.48 -1.20 2.00
C ARG A 72 12.03 -1.29 1.54
N TYR A 73 11.43 -2.48 1.64
CA TYR A 73 10.02 -2.72 1.34
C TYR A 73 9.10 -1.81 2.16
N GLU A 74 9.28 -1.83 3.49
CA GLU A 74 8.49 -1.03 4.43
C GLU A 74 8.56 0.46 4.09
N GLN A 75 9.76 1.01 3.93
CA GLN A 75 9.94 2.44 3.64
C GLN A 75 9.20 2.86 2.37
N ARG A 76 9.35 2.09 1.29
CA ARG A 76 8.75 2.40 -0.02
C ARG A 76 7.23 2.31 0.03
N ARG A 77 6.71 1.25 0.63
CA ARG A 77 5.26 0.97 0.63
C ARG A 77 4.49 1.80 1.64
N ILE A 78 5.07 2.11 2.80
CA ILE A 78 4.49 3.09 3.74
C ILE A 78 4.29 4.42 3.01
N THR A 79 5.33 4.95 2.37
CA THR A 79 5.26 6.24 1.66
C THR A 79 4.18 6.24 0.56
N ARG A 80 4.11 5.16 -0.25
CA ARG A 80 3.15 5.04 -1.35
C ARG A 80 1.70 4.93 -0.86
N THR A 81 1.45 4.12 0.16
CA THR A 81 0.08 3.84 0.65
C THR A 81 -0.44 4.92 1.60
N GLN A 82 0.45 5.66 2.26
CA GLN A 82 0.09 6.77 3.14
C GLN A 82 -0.60 7.92 2.42
N LEU A 83 -0.50 8.05 1.10
CA LEU A 83 -1.20 9.10 0.35
C LEU A 83 -2.61 8.70 -0.13
N MET A 84 -3.05 7.46 0.14
CA MET A 84 -4.37 6.92 -0.20
C MET A 84 -5.44 6.87 0.91
N PRO A 85 -5.20 7.23 2.20
CA PRO A 85 -6.23 7.20 3.23
C PRO A 85 -7.43 8.08 2.90
N THR A 86 -8.60 7.65 3.35
CA THR A 86 -9.80 8.46 3.18
C THR A 86 -9.92 9.56 4.22
N ARG A 87 -10.77 10.55 3.93
CA ARG A 87 -11.15 11.61 4.87
C ARG A 87 -11.63 11.07 6.23
N SER A 88 -12.23 9.88 6.29
CA SER A 88 -12.66 9.28 7.55
C SER A 88 -11.51 8.69 8.36
N ALA A 89 -10.46 8.15 7.73
CA ALA A 89 -9.20 7.82 8.41
C ALA A 89 -8.54 9.08 9.00
N LEU A 90 -8.45 10.14 8.21
CA LEU A 90 -7.88 11.43 8.65
C LEU A 90 -8.69 12.07 9.77
N ALA A 91 -10.02 11.90 9.79
CA ALA A 91 -10.85 12.37 10.90
C ALA A 91 -10.54 11.64 12.23
N LYS A 92 -10.10 10.37 12.18
CA LYS A 92 -9.68 9.60 13.37
C LYS A 92 -8.29 10.00 13.89
N MET A 93 -7.49 10.74 13.12
CA MET A 93 -6.20 11.31 13.58
C MET A 93 -6.39 12.46 14.59
N GLY A 94 -7.64 12.84 14.91
CA GLY A 94 -8.00 13.97 15.77
C GLY A 94 -7.75 13.81 17.27
N ASP A 95 -7.40 12.62 17.75
CA ASP A 95 -7.32 12.32 19.19
C ASP A 95 -5.99 12.77 19.85
N ASN A 96 -4.93 13.05 19.05
CA ASN A 96 -3.60 13.39 19.56
C ASN A 96 -2.94 14.47 18.68
N ALA A 97 -2.12 15.36 19.27
CA ALA A 97 -1.51 16.49 18.55
C ALA A 97 -0.59 16.07 17.38
N THR A 98 0.21 15.01 17.55
CA THR A 98 1.09 14.47 16.50
C THR A 98 0.33 13.86 15.32
N ASP A 99 -0.79 13.22 15.60
CA ASP A 99 -1.59 12.57 14.55
C ASP A 99 -2.35 13.62 13.73
N ARG A 100 -2.77 14.72 14.38
CA ARG A 100 -3.31 15.91 13.69
C ARG A 100 -2.28 16.59 12.77
N GLU A 101 -1.03 16.70 13.20
CA GLU A 101 0.03 17.29 12.37
C GLU A 101 0.32 16.44 11.12
N ALA A 102 0.45 15.13 11.30
CA ALA A 102 0.64 14.19 10.19
C ALA A 102 -0.56 14.20 9.22
N ALA A 103 -1.80 14.20 9.74
CA ALA A 103 -3.01 14.30 8.93
C ALA A 103 -3.06 15.61 8.13
N ASN A 104 -2.67 16.73 8.74
CA ASN A 104 -2.66 18.04 8.08
C ASN A 104 -1.58 18.14 7.00
N GLN A 105 -0.37 17.62 7.24
CA GLN A 105 0.69 17.56 6.22
C GLN A 105 0.27 16.73 5.02
N GLN A 106 -0.29 15.55 5.28
CA GLN A 106 -0.75 14.63 4.24
C GLN A 106 -1.92 15.22 3.44
N MET A 107 -2.86 15.89 4.11
CA MET A 107 -3.93 16.66 3.43
C MET A 107 -3.37 17.82 2.61
N GLN A 108 -2.32 18.49 3.10
CA GLN A 108 -1.64 19.55 2.35
C GLN A 108 -0.97 19.00 1.08
N GLU A 109 -0.24 17.88 1.18
CA GLU A 109 0.39 17.21 0.03
C GLU A 109 -0.65 16.78 -1.00
N GLN A 110 -1.74 16.13 -0.57
CA GLN A 110 -2.87 15.81 -1.46
C GLN A 110 -3.49 17.06 -2.10
N SER A 111 -3.60 18.17 -1.35
CA SER A 111 -4.19 19.42 -1.85
C SER A 111 -3.28 20.20 -2.80
N GLN A 112 -1.97 19.92 -2.80
CA GLN A 112 -1.01 20.54 -3.72
C GLN A 112 -1.06 19.89 -5.10
N MET A 113 -1.55 18.66 -5.20
CA MET A 113 -1.76 17.98 -6.49
C MET A 113 -3.08 18.43 -7.10
N SER A 114 -3.04 18.80 -8.38
CA SER A 114 -4.26 18.88 -9.16
C SER A 114 -4.93 17.50 -9.24
N ARG A 115 -6.21 17.47 -9.57
CA ARG A 115 -6.95 16.22 -9.72
C ARG A 115 -6.31 15.29 -10.77
N GLU A 116 -5.82 15.86 -11.87
CA GLU A 116 -5.17 15.11 -12.94
C GLU A 116 -3.83 14.51 -12.47
N GLU A 117 -3.00 15.29 -11.77
CA GLU A 117 -1.75 14.79 -11.18
C GLU A 117 -2.00 13.70 -10.14
N PHE A 118 -3.07 13.82 -9.35
CA PHE A 118 -3.45 12.79 -8.38
C PHE A 118 -3.91 11.50 -9.08
N GLU A 119 -4.76 11.61 -10.10
CA GLU A 119 -5.20 10.46 -10.89
C GLU A 119 -4.01 9.77 -11.59
N ASP A 120 -3.10 10.53 -12.19
CA ASP A 120 -1.87 10.00 -12.79
C ASP A 120 -0.99 9.28 -11.75
N TRP A 121 -0.75 9.91 -10.61
CA TRP A 121 0.02 9.33 -9.51
C TRP A 121 -0.62 8.04 -8.94
N VAL A 122 -1.95 7.97 -8.88
CA VAL A 122 -2.65 6.76 -8.44
C VAL A 122 -2.52 5.65 -9.47
N PHE A 123 -2.86 5.91 -10.74
CA PHE A 123 -3.12 4.87 -11.73
C PHE A 123 -1.94 4.56 -12.66
N ASN A 124 -1.00 5.48 -12.86
CA ASN A 124 0.17 5.30 -13.71
C ASN A 124 1.46 5.06 -12.93
N TYR A 125 1.34 4.74 -11.64
CA TYR A 125 2.48 4.37 -10.80
C TYR A 125 3.28 3.21 -11.41
N LYS A 126 4.59 3.41 -11.50
CA LYS A 126 5.55 2.39 -11.91
C LYS A 126 6.56 2.24 -10.78
N PRO A 127 6.60 1.08 -10.08
CA PRO A 127 7.67 0.82 -9.12
C PRO A 127 9.03 0.95 -9.80
N GLU A 128 10.04 1.43 -9.09
CA GLU A 128 11.39 1.59 -9.65
C GLU A 128 11.97 0.21 -10.01
N VAL A 129 11.94 -0.11 -11.31
CA VAL A 129 12.40 -1.40 -11.81
C VAL A 129 13.92 -1.40 -11.95
N LYS A 130 14.60 -2.25 -11.18
CA LYS A 130 15.97 -2.70 -11.47
C LYS A 130 16.06 -4.23 -11.41
N PHE A 131 15.24 -4.92 -12.20
CA PHE A 131 15.41 -6.36 -12.37
C PHE A 131 16.62 -6.62 -13.28
N ASP A 132 17.65 -7.28 -12.75
CA ASP A 132 18.60 -7.99 -13.60
C ASP A 132 17.90 -9.27 -14.07
N TYR A 133 17.40 -9.25 -15.31
CA TYR A 133 16.68 -10.38 -15.91
C TYR A 133 17.53 -11.67 -15.99
N ASN A 134 18.83 -11.61 -15.71
CA ASN A 134 19.68 -12.79 -15.58
C ASN A 134 19.33 -13.71 -14.39
N TYR A 135 18.60 -13.22 -13.39
CA TYR A 135 18.25 -14.04 -12.22
C TYR A 135 17.34 -15.24 -12.60
N TYR A 136 16.43 -15.08 -13.55
CA TYR A 136 15.59 -16.18 -14.06
C TYR A 136 16.35 -17.17 -14.95
N SER A 137 17.46 -16.76 -15.56
CA SER A 137 18.31 -17.63 -16.39
C SER A 137 19.07 -18.66 -15.55
N LEU A 138 19.44 -18.30 -14.32
CA LEU A 138 20.18 -19.18 -13.40
C LEU A 138 19.32 -20.33 -12.87
N TYR A 139 18.05 -20.09 -12.52
CA TYR A 139 17.15 -21.13 -12.00
C TYR A 139 16.58 -22.06 -13.08
N LYS A 140 16.71 -21.71 -14.37
CA LYS A 140 16.28 -22.59 -15.47
C LYS A 140 17.31 -23.68 -15.80
N GLN A 141 18.56 -23.57 -15.31
CA GLN A 141 19.61 -24.57 -15.52
C GLN A 141 19.66 -25.66 -14.43
N GLU A 142 18.98 -25.48 -13.29
CA GLU A 142 18.97 -26.48 -12.19
C GLU A 142 17.74 -27.41 -12.21
N LEU A 143 16.86 -27.28 -13.22
CA LEU A 143 15.62 -28.07 -13.36
C LEU A 143 15.57 -28.97 -14.62
N LEU A 144 16.73 -29.27 -15.22
CA LEU A 144 16.91 -30.26 -16.29
C LEU A 144 18.07 -31.19 -15.93
#